data_AF-A0A7M3YI83-F1
#
_entry.id   AF-A0A7M3YI83-F1
#
_cell.length_a   1.000
_cell.length_b   1.000
_cell.length_c   1.000
_cell.angle_alpha   90.00
_cell.angle_beta   90.00
_cell.angle_gamma   90.00
#
_symmetry.space_group_name_H-M   'P 1'
#
loop_
_entity.id
_entity.type
_entity.pdbx_description
1 polymer ?
#
loop_
_entity_poly.entity_id
_entity_poly.type
_entity_poly.pdbx_seq_one_letter_code
_entity_poly.pdbx_strand_id
1 'polypeptide(L)'
;MNHDETNGVYNLTAPNPVTQKQFAKNLGKVLRRPAFAPAPGFVMKILFGQMGKALILDGQKVYPKRLLESGYKFEHETLEPALRDALGRFN
;
A
#
# COMPACT_ATOMS: atom_id res chain seq x y z
N MET A 1 0.07 -27.11 -2.46
CA MET A 1 -0.38 -26.57 -1.16
C MET A 1 -1.84 -26.20 -1.30
N ASN A 2 -2.75 -27.13 -1.04
CA ASN A 2 -4.17 -26.82 -0.85
C ASN A 2 -4.43 -27.07 0.63
N HIS A 3 -4.67 -26.00 1.38
CA HIS A 3 -5.24 -26.13 2.72
C HIS A 3 -6.75 -26.14 2.52
N ASP A 4 -7.41 -27.27 2.80
CA ASP A 4 -8.88 -27.38 2.68
C ASP A 4 -9.61 -26.39 3.63
N GLU A 5 -8.86 -25.76 4.54
CA GLU A 5 -9.32 -24.74 5.47
C GLU A 5 -9.27 -23.31 4.90
N THR A 6 -8.60 -23.07 3.76
CA THR A 6 -8.47 -21.73 3.17
C THR A 6 -9.59 -21.42 2.19
N ASN A 7 -10.82 -21.29 2.70
CA ASN A 7 -12.01 -20.98 1.90
C ASN A 7 -12.62 -19.61 2.24
N GLY A 8 -13.29 -18.97 1.28
CA GLY A 8 -13.97 -17.68 1.45
C GLY A 8 -13.11 -16.44 1.16
N VAL A 9 -13.52 -15.28 1.67
CA VAL A 9 -12.89 -13.98 1.32
C VAL A 9 -11.61 -13.73 2.13
N TYR A 10 -10.58 -13.23 1.45
CA TYR A 10 -9.31 -12.80 2.03
C TYR A 10 -8.96 -11.39 1.57
N ASN A 11 -8.45 -10.57 2.50
CA ASN A 11 -7.86 -9.28 2.17
C ASN A 11 -6.38 -9.48 1.83
N LEU A 12 -5.98 -9.10 0.62
CA LEU A 12 -4.61 -9.19 0.13
C LEU A 12 -3.86 -7.87 0.39
N THR A 13 -3.76 -7.48 1.66
CA THR A 13 -3.02 -6.29 2.09
C THR A 13 -1.86 -6.69 3.01
N ALA A 14 -0.81 -5.88 3.06
CA ALA A 14 0.25 -6.05 4.04
C ALA A 14 -0.29 -5.82 5.47
N PRO A 15 0.28 -6.46 6.50
CA PRO A 15 -0.22 -6.36 7.88
C PRO A 15 -0.02 -4.98 8.52
N ASN A 16 0.86 -4.15 7.96
CA ASN A 16 1.19 -2.83 8.47
C ASN A 16 0.70 -1.73 7.50
N PRO A 17 -0.59 -1.31 7.58
CA PRO A 17 -1.13 -0.29 6.69
C PRO A 17 -0.47 1.07 6.94
N VAL A 18 -0.25 1.82 5.87
CA VAL A 18 0.31 3.18 5.91
C VAL A 18 -0.65 4.21 5.32
N THR A 19 -0.52 5.46 5.75
CA THR A 19 -1.17 6.60 5.11
C THR A 19 -0.49 6.94 3.79
N GLN A 20 -1.20 7.61 2.87
CA GLN A 20 -0.62 8.13 1.63
C GLN A 20 0.62 9.01 1.89
N LYS A 21 0.57 9.86 2.93
CA LYS A 21 1.72 10.69 3.36
C LYS A 21 2.95 9.85 3.71
N GLN A 22 2.76 8.77 4.46
CA GLN A 22 3.86 7.84 4.78
C GLN A 22 4.35 7.12 3.52
N PHE A 23 3.45 6.74 2.61
CA PHE A 23 3.82 6.13 1.34
C PHE A 23 4.70 7.06 0.49
N ALA A 24 4.25 8.29 0.23
CA ALA A 24 4.99 9.27 -0.56
C ALA A 24 6.36 9.60 0.06
N LYS A 25 6.44 9.71 1.39
CA LYS A 25 7.70 9.93 2.09
C LYS A 25 8.69 8.78 1.89
N ASN A 26 8.24 7.54 2.07
CA ASN A 26 9.10 6.35 1.91
C ASN A 26 9.51 6.16 0.45
N LEU A 27 8.60 6.35 -0.50
CA LEU A 27 8.90 6.31 -1.92
C LEU A 27 9.96 7.34 -2.30
N GLY A 28 9.81 8.58 -1.83
CA GLY A 28 10.80 9.63 -2.07
C GLY A 28 12.17 9.32 -1.47
N LYS A 29 12.21 8.69 -0.28
CA LYS A 29 13.46 8.19 0.33
C LYS A 29 14.13 7.13 -0.55
N VAL A 30 13.40 6.10 -0.97
CA VAL A 30 13.93 4.99 -1.79
C VAL A 30 14.43 5.48 -3.15
N LEU A 31 13.71 6.41 -3.78
CA LEU A 31 14.09 6.99 -5.07
C LEU A 31 15.14 8.10 -4.98
N ARG A 32 15.55 8.52 -3.77
CA ARG A 32 16.38 9.73 -3.53
C ARG A 32 15.77 11.00 -4.15
N ARG A 33 14.44 11.11 -4.10
CA ARG A 33 13.63 12.25 -4.59
C ARG A 33 12.57 12.64 -3.55
N PRO A 34 12.87 13.54 -2.59
CA PRO A 34 11.98 13.84 -1.47
C PRO A 34 10.60 14.35 -1.90
N ALA A 35 9.53 13.82 -1.28
CA ALA A 35 8.15 14.25 -1.51
C ALA A 35 7.73 15.34 -0.49
N PHE A 36 8.05 16.61 -0.77
CA PHE A 36 7.83 17.72 0.16
C PHE A 36 6.48 18.43 0.01
N ALA A 37 5.89 18.43 -1.20
CA ALA A 37 4.61 19.08 -1.47
C ALA A 37 3.50 18.06 -1.72
N PRO A 38 2.37 18.11 -0.99
CA PRO A 38 1.22 17.27 -1.28
C PRO A 38 0.56 17.71 -2.58
N ALA A 39 0.04 16.75 -3.35
CA ALA A 39 -0.78 17.08 -4.50
C ALA A 39 -2.14 17.68 -4.07
N PRO A 40 -2.57 18.82 -4.64
CA PRO A 40 -3.85 19.42 -4.27
C PRO A 40 -5.04 18.54 -4.66
N GLY A 41 -5.96 18.33 -3.72
CA GLY A 41 -7.12 17.45 -3.95
C GLY A 41 -8.07 17.92 -5.06
N PHE A 42 -8.17 19.23 -5.31
CA PHE A 42 -9.00 19.74 -6.41
C PHE A 42 -8.40 19.43 -7.78
N VAL A 43 -7.06 19.48 -7.92
CA VAL A 43 -6.36 19.10 -9.15
C VAL A 43 -6.62 17.64 -9.46
N MET A 44 -6.56 16.77 -8.44
CA MET A 44 -6.88 15.35 -8.60
C MET A 44 -8.32 15.13 -9.07
N LYS A 45 -9.29 15.88 -8.55
CA LYS A 45 -10.69 15.80 -9.02
C LYS A 45 -10.88 16.27 -10.47
N ILE A 46 -10.13 17.30 -10.89
CA ILE A 46 -10.19 17.79 -12.27
C ILE A 46 -9.62 16.74 -13.23
N LEU A 47 -8.45 16.17 -12.90
CA LEU A 47 -7.76 15.22 -13.76
C LEU A 47 -8.45 13.85 -13.85
N PHE A 48 -9.03 13.38 -12.74
CA PHE A 48 -9.56 12.01 -12.62
C PHE A 48 -11.09 11.94 -12.43
N GLY A 49 -11.79 13.08 -12.54
CA GLY A 49 -13.23 13.18 -12.35
C GLY A 49 -13.70 12.76 -10.96
N GLN A 50 -14.98 12.37 -10.84
CA GLN A 50 -15.55 11.93 -9.55
C GLN A 50 -14.97 10.58 -9.08
N MET A 51 -14.55 9.69 -9.99
CA MET A 51 -13.93 8.40 -9.62
C MET A 51 -12.56 8.60 -8.95
N GLY A 52 -11.81 9.63 -9.34
CA GLY A 52 -10.55 10.00 -8.69
C GLY A 52 -10.70 10.33 -7.21
N LYS A 53 -11.86 10.83 -6.77
CA LYS A 53 -12.08 11.12 -5.35
C LYS A 53 -12.02 9.85 -4.50
N ALA A 54 -12.82 8.83 -4.85
CA ALA A 54 -12.89 7.60 -4.09
C ALA A 54 -11.59 6.77 -4.15
N LEU A 55 -10.85 6.83 -5.27
CA LEU A 55 -9.64 6.04 -5.46
C LEU A 55 -8.36 6.73 -4.95
N ILE A 56 -8.30 8.07 -5.01
CA ILE A 56 -7.07 8.83 -4.72
C ILE A 56 -7.18 9.61 -3.41
N LEU A 57 -8.37 10.15 -3.11
CA LEU A 57 -8.56 11.03 -1.95
C LEU A 57 -9.07 10.28 -0.72
N ASP A 58 -9.78 9.17 -0.92
CA ASP A 58 -10.23 8.30 0.15
C ASP A 58 -9.23 7.17 0.39
N GLY A 59 -9.10 6.75 1.65
CA GLY A 59 -8.20 5.66 2.05
C GLY A 59 -8.94 4.63 2.88
N GLN A 60 -8.63 3.36 2.67
CA GLN A 60 -9.19 2.25 3.44
C GLN A 60 -8.10 1.62 4.31
N LYS A 61 -8.37 1.48 5.60
CA LYS A 61 -7.46 0.79 6.54
C LYS A 61 -7.86 -0.68 6.64
N VAL A 62 -7.37 -1.49 5.70
CA VAL A 62 -7.75 -2.90 5.54
C VAL A 62 -6.68 -3.82 6.12
N TYR A 63 -7.10 -4.79 6.94
CA TYR A 63 -6.22 -5.75 7.60
C TYR A 63 -6.39 -7.17 7.02
N PRO A 64 -5.29 -7.91 6.80
CA PRO A 64 -5.30 -9.28 6.29
C PRO A 64 -5.53 -10.32 7.41
N LYS A 65 -6.59 -10.14 8.23
CA LYS A 65 -6.82 -10.94 9.46
C LYS A 65 -6.72 -12.46 9.23
N ARG A 66 -7.43 -12.97 8.21
CA ARG A 66 -7.44 -14.41 7.91
C ARG A 66 -6.10 -14.94 7.40
N LEU A 67 -5.29 -14.12 6.73
CA LEU A 67 -3.93 -14.51 6.34
C LEU A 67 -3.01 -14.59 7.58
N LEU A 68 -3.16 -13.65 8.51
CA LEU A 68 -2.42 -13.68 9.77
C LEU A 68 -2.80 -14.91 10.61
N GLU A 69 -4.10 -15.18 10.75
CA GLU A 69 -4.63 -16.34 11.46
C GLU A 69 -4.22 -17.67 10.80
N SER A 70 -4.10 -17.72 9.47
CA SER A 70 -3.62 -18.91 8.76
C SER A 70 -2.10 -19.11 8.85
N GLY A 71 -1.38 -18.24 9.57
CA GLY A 71 0.08 -18.30 9.69
C GLY A 71 0.83 -17.95 8.41
N TYR A 72 0.18 -17.28 7.44
CA TYR A 72 0.82 -16.86 6.20
C TYR A 72 2.04 -15.98 6.50
N LYS A 73 3.16 -16.27 5.82
CA LYS A 73 4.40 -15.51 5.96
C LYS A 73 4.48 -14.49 4.82
N PHE A 74 4.42 -13.21 5.18
CA PHE A 74 4.57 -12.13 4.23
C PHE A 74 6.05 -11.94 3.91
N GLU A 75 6.40 -11.92 2.64
CA GLU A 75 7.75 -11.58 2.19
C GLU A 75 8.12 -10.14 2.60
N HIS A 76 7.17 -9.22 2.41
CA HIS A 76 7.34 -7.82 2.80
C HIS A 76 6.20 -7.37 3.72
N GLU A 77 6.48 -7.33 5.02
CA GLU A 77 5.50 -6.84 6.02
C GLU A 77 5.44 -5.32 6.12
N THR A 78 6.50 -4.63 5.71
CA THR A 78 6.63 -3.17 5.81
C THR A 78 6.95 -2.54 4.46
N LEU A 79 6.62 -1.26 4.32
CA LEU A 79 6.62 -0.60 3.02
C LEU A 79 8.02 -0.39 2.41
N GLU A 80 9.02 -0.01 3.19
CA GLU A 80 10.33 0.35 2.63
C GLU A 80 11.03 -0.84 1.95
N PRO A 81 11.13 -2.04 2.56
CA PRO A 81 11.64 -3.24 1.88
C PRO A 81 10.88 -3.57 0.60
N ALA A 82 9.53 -3.51 0.64
CA ALA A 82 8.69 -3.77 -0.54
C ALA A 82 8.99 -2.79 -1.70
N LEU A 83 9.14 -1.50 -1.39
CA LEU A 83 9.47 -0.48 -2.38
C LEU A 83 10.88 -0.67 -2.96
N ARG A 84 11.84 -1.06 -2.13
CA ARG A 84 13.22 -1.33 -2.56
C ARG A 84 13.27 -2.50 -3.51
N ASP A 85 12.60 -3.58 -3.17
CA ASP A 85 12.51 -4.77 -4.02
C ASP A 85 11.80 -4.46 -5.35
N ALA A 86 10.59 -3.90 -5.30
CA ALA A 86 9.81 -3.56 -6.49
C ALA A 86 10.49 -2.56 -7.45
N LEU A 87 11.40 -1.72 -6.95
CA LEU A 87 12.11 -0.71 -7.73
C LEU A 87 13.57 -1.08 -8.02
N GLY A 88 14.03 -2.27 -7.62
CA GLY A 88 15.42 -2.71 -7.80
C GLY A 88 16.45 -1.85 -7.05
N ARG A 89 16.12 -1.40 -5.83
CA ARG A 89 16.92 -0.48 -4.99
C ARG A 89 17.40 -1.16 -3.70
N PHE A 90 18.34 -2.08 -3.83
CA PHE A 90 18.89 -2.89 -2.73
C PHE A 90 20.03 -2.22 -1.93
N ASN A 91 20.42 -1.00 -2.30
CA ASN A 91 21.55 -0.25 -1.71
C ASN A 91 21.13 0.68 -0.56
#